data_AF-A0A1T4JP64-F1
#
_entry.id   AF-A0A1T4JP64-F1
#
_cell.length_a   1.000
_cell.length_b   1.000
_cell.length_c   1.000
_cell.angle_alpha   90.00
_cell.angle_beta   90.00
_cell.angle_gamma   90.00
#
_symmetry.space_group_name_H-M   'P 1'
#
loop_
_entity.id
_entity.type
_entity.pdbx_description
1 polymer ?
#
loop_
_entity_poly.entity_id
_entity_poly.type
_entity_poly.pdbx_seq_one_letter_code
_entity_poly.pdbx_strand_id
1 'polypeptide(L)'
;MLDRRDNTALCFLIFNFTGSTAIILLYTRLLNIPIMKKILFSATMLFFLNSNTSAQKMTAEEYLKIGQFIWKTYVPKSGQAETVQGELLRAIEKLADEAQRNGNINFNPDCHGILVSYLRKHLADTTLFSKETIRQINNDLDTISKENKPYTDDDIYDRLRNRIIDWYLKNKVPVRNTKNKKLNC
;
A
#
# COMPACT_ATOMS: atom_id res chain seq x y z
N MET A 1 60.91 6.74 15.11
CA MET A 1 59.52 7.22 15.29
C MET A 1 58.76 6.80 14.05
N LEU A 2 57.79 5.90 14.21
CA LEU A 2 57.10 5.16 13.13
C LEU A 2 55.91 5.94 12.56
N ASP A 3 55.58 5.57 11.31
CA ASP A 3 54.22 5.35 10.78
C ASP A 3 53.40 6.51 10.16
N ARG A 4 53.15 6.44 8.85
CA ARG A 4 51.86 6.06 8.22
C ARG A 4 51.86 6.37 6.73
N ARG A 5 51.75 5.34 5.89
CA ARG A 5 51.30 5.45 4.49
C ARG A 5 50.03 4.61 4.34
N ASP A 6 48.93 5.29 4.10
CA ASP A 6 47.56 4.77 4.09
C ASP A 6 47.23 3.91 2.84
N ASN A 7 47.15 2.60 3.06
CA ASN A 7 45.92 1.79 2.95
C ASN A 7 44.97 1.93 1.74
N THR A 8 45.46 2.18 0.54
CA THR A 8 44.61 2.27 -0.68
C THR A 8 44.80 1.16 -1.71
N ALA A 9 45.61 0.14 -1.44
CA ALA A 9 45.90 -0.93 -2.41
C ALA A 9 45.13 -2.26 -2.20
N LEU A 10 44.27 -2.36 -1.19
CA LEU A 10 43.69 -3.66 -0.78
C LEU A 10 42.27 -3.95 -1.31
N CYS A 11 41.68 -3.07 -2.11
CA CYS A 11 40.27 -3.21 -2.52
C CYS A 11 40.00 -3.79 -3.92
N PHE A 12 41.00 -4.30 -4.66
CA PHE A 12 40.80 -4.63 -6.08
C PHE A 12 41.01 -6.08 -6.55
N LEU A 13 41.08 -7.08 -5.67
CA LEU A 13 41.30 -8.47 -6.10
C LEU A 13 40.38 -9.49 -5.42
N ILE A 14 39.05 -9.31 -5.53
CA ILE A 14 38.11 -10.43 -5.38
C ILE A 14 37.06 -10.32 -6.49
N PHE A 15 37.47 -10.63 -7.73
CA PHE A 15 36.54 -11.05 -8.76
C PHE A 15 37.13 -12.23 -9.54
N ASN A 16 36.33 -13.30 -9.59
CA ASN A 16 36.43 -14.47 -10.46
C ASN A 16 37.64 -15.38 -10.27
N PHE A 17 37.48 -16.51 -9.56
CA PHE A 17 38.16 -17.77 -9.92
C PHE A 17 37.48 -18.96 -9.20
N THR A 18 36.50 -19.57 -9.87
CA THR A 18 35.99 -20.89 -9.53
C THR A 18 37.00 -21.94 -9.99
N GLY A 19 37.49 -22.80 -9.08
CA GLY A 19 38.05 -24.10 -9.47
C GLY A 19 39.55 -24.33 -9.23
N SER A 20 40.12 -23.89 -8.10
CA SER A 20 41.46 -24.35 -7.69
C SER A 20 41.40 -25.01 -6.30
N THR A 21 41.81 -26.29 -6.19
CA THR A 21 41.79 -27.06 -4.92
C THR A 21 42.65 -26.43 -3.82
N ALA A 22 43.68 -25.66 -4.21
CA ALA A 22 44.49 -24.87 -3.29
C ALA A 22 43.71 -23.75 -2.58
N ILE A 23 42.70 -23.16 -3.23
CA ILE A 23 41.87 -22.10 -2.64
C ILE A 23 40.87 -22.68 -1.64
N ILE A 24 40.33 -23.87 -1.92
CA ILE A 24 39.42 -24.60 -1.00
C ILE A 24 40.17 -25.02 0.29
N LEU A 25 41.44 -25.42 0.17
CA LEU A 25 42.30 -25.77 1.31
C LEU A 25 42.72 -24.54 2.14
N LEU A 26 42.92 -23.39 1.52
CA LEU A 26 43.13 -22.12 2.24
C LEU A 26 41.86 -21.65 2.95
N TYR A 27 40.68 -21.79 2.31
CA TYR A 27 39.39 -21.49 2.91
C TYR A 27 39.10 -22.36 4.14
N THR A 28 39.39 -23.67 4.07
CA THR A 28 39.17 -24.60 5.20
C THR A 28 40.16 -24.41 6.34
N ARG A 29 41.41 -24.00 6.08
CA ARG A 29 42.38 -23.64 7.14
C ARG A 29 42.03 -22.34 7.85
N LEU A 30 41.60 -21.33 7.09
CA LEU A 30 41.19 -20.03 7.65
C LEU A 30 39.88 -20.13 8.45
N LEU A 31 38.97 -21.04 8.06
CA LEU A 31 37.76 -21.37 8.81
C LEU A 31 38.00 -22.05 10.16
N ASN A 32 39.22 -22.52 10.47
CA ASN A 32 39.51 -23.19 11.75
C ASN A 32 40.15 -22.28 12.81
N ILE A 33 40.29 -20.99 12.50
CA ILE A 33 40.71 -19.97 13.47
C ILE A 33 39.45 -19.44 14.18
N PRO A 34 39.35 -19.53 15.52
CA PRO A 34 38.13 -19.19 16.26
C PRO A 34 37.67 -17.73 16.05
N ILE A 35 38.61 -16.83 15.76
CA ILE A 35 38.35 -15.40 15.48
C ILE A 35 37.65 -15.23 14.12
N MET A 36 38.02 -16.00 13.11
CA MET A 36 37.43 -15.93 11.77
C MET A 36 36.05 -16.58 11.68
N LYS A 37 35.78 -17.63 12.45
CA LYS A 37 34.42 -18.21 12.55
C LYS A 37 33.40 -17.15 13.00
N LYS A 38 33.73 -16.30 13.98
CA LYS A 38 32.82 -15.24 14.46
C LYS A 38 32.58 -14.14 13.42
N ILE A 39 33.62 -13.72 12.70
CA ILE A 39 33.52 -12.66 11.69
C ILE A 39 32.74 -13.15 10.46
N LEU A 40 33.00 -14.37 9.99
CA LEU A 40 32.31 -14.92 8.82
C LEU A 40 30.85 -15.29 9.13
N PHE A 41 30.56 -15.81 10.33
CA PHE A 41 29.18 -16.05 10.79
C PHE A 41 28.41 -14.73 10.96
N SER A 42 29.08 -13.64 11.37
CA SER A 42 28.47 -12.31 11.45
C SER A 42 28.20 -11.72 10.06
N ALA A 43 29.10 -11.90 9.09
CA ALA A 43 28.94 -11.38 7.73
C ALA A 43 27.86 -12.13 6.94
N THR A 44 27.71 -13.45 7.13
CA THR A 44 26.61 -14.22 6.53
C THR A 44 25.27 -13.93 7.21
N MET A 45 25.23 -13.72 8.53
CA MET A 45 24.01 -13.29 9.24
C MET A 45 23.57 -11.88 8.81
N LEU A 46 24.50 -10.95 8.56
CA LEU A 46 24.18 -9.64 7.98
C LEU A 46 23.67 -9.72 6.53
N PHE A 47 24.12 -10.70 5.73
CA PHE A 47 23.60 -10.92 4.39
C PHE A 47 22.19 -11.54 4.40
N PHE A 48 21.89 -12.43 5.37
CA PHE A 48 20.56 -13.02 5.54
C PHE A 48 19.51 -12.07 6.15
N LEU A 49 19.93 -11.01 6.85
CA LEU A 49 19.02 -9.95 7.30
C LEU A 49 18.64 -8.95 6.18
N ASN A 50 19.30 -9.01 5.02
CA ASN A 50 19.12 -8.03 3.93
C ASN A 50 18.40 -8.59 2.69
N SER A 51 17.86 -9.81 2.74
CA SER A 51 17.17 -10.43 1.60
C SER A 51 15.64 -10.33 1.62
N ASN A 52 15.03 -9.63 2.58
CA ASN A 52 13.58 -9.37 2.59
C ASN A 52 13.26 -7.90 2.27
N THR A 53 13.51 -7.51 1.03
CA THR A 53 12.90 -6.30 0.45
C THR A 53 12.59 -6.53 -1.02
N SER A 54 11.98 -7.68 -1.34
CA SER A 54 11.05 -7.68 -2.45
C SER A 54 9.78 -6.97 -1.98
N ALA A 55 9.21 -6.10 -2.82
CA ALA A 55 7.95 -5.43 -2.52
C ALA A 55 6.83 -6.48 -2.41
N GLN A 56 6.67 -7.07 -1.24
CA GLN A 56 5.65 -8.07 -1.01
C GLN A 56 4.29 -7.37 -1.16
N LYS A 57 3.56 -7.77 -2.21
CA LYS A 57 2.20 -7.30 -2.43
C LYS A 57 1.34 -7.74 -1.24
N MET A 58 0.68 -6.78 -0.59
CA MET A 58 -0.24 -7.06 0.51
C MET A 58 -1.32 -8.07 0.09
N THR A 59 -1.64 -8.97 1.01
CA THR A 59 -2.69 -9.99 0.88
C THR A 59 -4.08 -9.39 1.03
N ALA A 60 -5.11 -10.07 0.50
CA ALA A 60 -6.50 -9.63 0.65
C ALA A 60 -6.92 -9.49 2.12
N GLU A 61 -6.43 -10.38 2.99
CA GLU A 61 -6.68 -10.33 4.43
C GLU A 61 -6.08 -9.08 5.09
N GLU A 62 -4.89 -8.65 4.65
CA GLU A 62 -4.28 -7.41 5.15
C GLU A 62 -5.06 -6.17 4.68
N TYR A 63 -5.52 -6.13 3.42
CA TYR A 63 -6.41 -5.07 2.94
C TYR A 63 -7.69 -5.00 3.78
N LEU A 64 -8.33 -6.15 4.02
CA LEU A 64 -9.54 -6.23 4.84
C LEU A 64 -9.31 -5.67 6.25
N LYS A 65 -8.22 -6.06 6.91
CA LYS A 65 -7.86 -5.55 8.24
C LYS A 65 -7.66 -4.04 8.26
N ILE A 66 -7.03 -3.48 7.22
CA ILE A 66 -6.86 -2.03 7.12
C ILE A 66 -8.19 -1.32 6.88
N GLY A 67 -9.04 -1.85 6.00
CA GLY A 67 -10.40 -1.32 5.81
C GLY A 67 -11.19 -1.29 7.11
N GLN A 68 -11.17 -2.39 7.88
CA GLN A 68 -11.81 -2.48 9.20
C GLN A 68 -11.22 -1.49 10.21
N PHE A 69 -9.91 -1.27 10.18
CA PHE A 69 -9.25 -0.28 11.03
C PHE A 69 -9.73 1.14 10.70
N ILE A 70 -9.75 1.51 9.41
CA ILE A 70 -10.23 2.82 8.95
C ILE A 70 -11.69 3.01 9.37
N TRP A 71 -12.53 2.00 9.16
CA TRP A 71 -13.94 2.02 9.56
C TRP A 71 -14.10 2.31 11.05
N LYS A 72 -13.47 1.49 11.91
CA LYS A 72 -13.60 1.60 13.37
C LYS A 72 -13.01 2.90 13.93
N THR A 73 -12.01 3.47 13.28
CA THR A 73 -11.24 4.61 13.81
C THR A 73 -11.75 5.95 13.29
N TYR A 74 -12.13 6.03 12.00
CA TYR A 74 -12.36 7.29 11.31
C TYR A 74 -13.78 7.48 10.79
N VAL A 75 -14.57 6.42 10.65
CA VAL A 75 -15.96 6.52 10.20
C VAL A 75 -16.88 6.75 11.41
N PRO A 76 -17.59 7.88 11.50
CA PRO A 76 -18.51 8.13 12.60
C PRO A 76 -19.75 7.26 12.47
N LYS A 77 -20.45 7.06 13.58
CA LYS A 77 -21.76 6.36 13.58
C LYS A 77 -22.81 7.07 12.72
N SER A 78 -22.71 8.40 12.59
CA SER A 78 -23.60 9.22 11.78
C SER A 78 -22.88 10.46 11.25
N GLY A 79 -23.37 10.97 10.12
CA GLY A 79 -22.84 12.15 9.46
C GLY A 79 -21.52 11.92 8.71
N GLN A 80 -20.92 13.02 8.26
CA GLN A 80 -19.65 13.03 7.54
C GLN A 80 -18.47 12.82 8.49
N ALA A 81 -17.46 12.07 8.05
CA ALA A 81 -16.25 11.82 8.82
C ALA A 81 -15.41 13.10 8.98
N GLU A 82 -14.68 13.19 10.09
CA GLU A 82 -13.74 14.31 10.35
C GLU A 82 -12.45 14.19 9.52
N THR A 83 -12.15 13.01 8.99
CA THR A 83 -10.95 12.73 8.19
C THR A 83 -11.28 12.30 6.78
N VAL A 84 -10.39 12.61 5.83
CA VAL A 84 -10.53 12.18 4.43
C VAL A 84 -10.55 10.67 4.34
N GLN A 85 -9.72 9.99 5.12
CA GLN A 85 -9.66 8.53 5.22
C GLN A 85 -11.04 7.94 5.55
N GLY A 86 -11.67 8.47 6.61
CA GLY A 86 -13.01 8.03 7.02
C GLY A 86 -14.06 8.37 5.97
N GLU A 87 -14.01 9.57 5.38
CA GLU A 87 -15.04 10.01 4.44
C GLU A 87 -15.00 9.23 3.12
N LEU A 88 -13.80 8.86 2.64
CA LEU A 88 -13.66 8.00 1.47
C LEU A 88 -14.30 6.64 1.71
N LEU A 89 -13.99 5.99 2.84
CA LEU A 89 -14.55 4.69 3.16
C LEU A 89 -16.07 4.78 3.41
N ARG A 90 -16.52 5.79 4.14
CA ARG A 90 -17.95 6.05 4.37
C ARG A 90 -18.71 6.26 3.05
N ALA A 91 -18.12 6.99 2.10
CA ALA A 91 -18.74 7.27 0.80
C ALA A 91 -18.93 5.99 -0.02
N ILE A 92 -17.89 5.15 -0.16
CA ILE A 92 -18.02 3.92 -0.94
C ILE A 92 -18.98 2.93 -0.31
N GLU A 93 -18.96 2.78 1.02
CA GLU A 93 -19.87 1.86 1.72
C GLU A 93 -21.32 2.33 1.63
N LYS A 94 -21.57 3.65 1.70
CA LYS A 94 -22.93 4.18 1.54
C LYS A 94 -23.48 3.95 0.13
N LEU A 95 -22.63 4.06 -0.90
CA LEU A 95 -23.02 3.75 -2.29
C LEU A 95 -23.28 2.25 -2.50
N ALA A 96 -22.42 1.40 -1.96
CA ALA A 96 -22.59 -0.05 -2.00
C ALA A 96 -23.90 -0.47 -1.31
N ASP A 97 -24.12 0.03 -0.09
CA ASP A 97 -25.30 -0.26 0.70
C ASP A 97 -26.61 0.13 0.00
N GLU A 98 -26.64 1.30 -0.65
CA GLU A 98 -27.80 1.77 -1.40
C GLU A 98 -28.09 0.90 -2.64
N ALA A 99 -27.07 0.55 -3.42
CA ALA A 99 -27.28 -0.28 -4.60
C ALA A 99 -27.60 -1.74 -4.24
N GLN A 100 -26.85 -2.33 -3.31
CA GLN A 100 -26.90 -3.76 -3.00
C GLN A 100 -28.08 -4.14 -2.11
N ARG A 101 -28.41 -3.32 -1.11
CA ARG A 101 -29.52 -3.61 -0.19
C ARG A 101 -30.83 -2.99 -0.64
N ASN A 102 -30.78 -1.77 -1.18
CA ASN A 102 -31.98 -0.99 -1.49
C ASN A 102 -32.32 -0.95 -2.98
N GLY A 103 -31.44 -1.46 -3.86
CA GLY A 103 -31.67 -1.42 -5.31
C GLY A 103 -31.79 0.00 -5.86
N ASN A 104 -31.10 0.98 -5.24
CA ASN A 104 -31.20 2.42 -5.54
C ASN A 104 -32.59 3.06 -5.32
N ILE A 105 -33.49 2.46 -4.53
CA ILE A 105 -34.82 3.06 -4.30
C ILE A 105 -34.75 4.41 -3.55
N ASN A 106 -33.70 4.64 -2.75
CA ASN A 106 -33.43 5.91 -2.07
C ASN A 106 -32.34 6.72 -2.80
N PHE A 107 -32.12 6.45 -4.09
CA PHE A 107 -31.18 7.23 -4.88
C PHE A 107 -31.56 8.71 -4.83
N ASN A 108 -30.53 9.52 -4.62
CA ASN A 108 -30.66 10.97 -4.63
C ASN A 108 -29.46 11.51 -5.43
N PRO A 109 -29.70 12.21 -6.56
CA PRO A 109 -28.62 12.68 -7.43
C PRO A 109 -27.69 13.67 -6.74
N ASP A 110 -28.21 14.51 -5.83
CA ASP A 110 -27.40 15.43 -5.06
C ASP A 110 -26.50 14.67 -4.07
N CYS A 111 -27.02 13.66 -3.39
CA CYS A 111 -26.20 12.83 -2.50
C CYS A 111 -25.18 11.99 -3.28
N HIS A 112 -25.65 11.15 -4.21
CA HIS A 112 -24.82 10.21 -4.95
C HIS A 112 -23.76 10.93 -5.79
N GLY A 113 -24.16 12.01 -6.47
CA GLY A 113 -23.26 12.84 -7.25
C GLY A 113 -22.15 13.46 -6.39
N ILE A 114 -22.48 13.94 -5.17
CA ILE A 114 -21.46 14.47 -4.25
C ILE A 114 -20.51 13.36 -3.77
N LEU A 115 -21.03 12.18 -3.37
CA LEU A 115 -20.19 11.06 -2.93
C LEU A 115 -19.25 10.57 -4.04
N VAL A 116 -19.77 10.37 -5.24
CA VAL A 116 -18.98 9.96 -6.41
C VAL A 116 -17.94 11.02 -6.77
N SER A 117 -18.30 12.31 -6.74
CA SER A 117 -17.36 13.40 -6.99
C SER A 117 -16.25 13.47 -5.93
N TYR A 118 -16.59 13.19 -4.67
CA TYR A 118 -15.62 13.13 -3.57
C TYR A 118 -14.61 11.99 -3.77
N LEU A 119 -15.09 10.79 -4.10
CA LEU A 119 -14.24 9.64 -4.43
C LEU A 119 -13.33 9.97 -5.64
N ARG A 120 -13.91 10.49 -6.73
CA ARG A 120 -13.17 10.85 -7.94
C ARG A 120 -12.05 11.86 -7.66
N LYS A 121 -12.33 12.89 -6.86
CA LYS A 121 -11.35 13.93 -6.50
C LYS A 121 -10.11 13.34 -5.82
N HIS A 122 -10.29 12.44 -4.87
CA HIS A 122 -9.19 11.91 -4.06
C HIS A 122 -8.49 10.70 -4.69
N LEU A 123 -9.21 9.92 -5.51
CA LEU A 123 -8.66 8.75 -6.19
C LEU A 123 -8.07 9.07 -7.58
N ALA A 124 -8.09 10.34 -8.02
CA ALA A 124 -7.40 10.82 -9.21
C ALA A 124 -5.95 11.29 -8.95
N ASP A 125 -5.31 10.82 -7.87
CA ASP A 125 -3.95 11.20 -7.49
C ASP A 125 -2.90 10.54 -8.42
N THR A 126 -2.35 11.32 -9.35
CA THR A 126 -1.34 10.85 -10.31
C THR A 126 0.03 10.54 -9.67
N THR A 127 0.26 10.96 -8.41
CA THR A 127 1.47 10.61 -7.67
C THR A 127 1.37 9.22 -7.04
N LEU A 128 0.16 8.68 -6.94
CA LEU A 128 -0.13 7.38 -6.35
C LEU A 128 -0.57 6.35 -7.40
N PHE A 129 -1.46 6.74 -8.32
CA PHE A 129 -2.06 5.85 -9.29
C PHE A 129 -1.57 6.14 -10.71
N SER A 130 -1.38 5.07 -11.49
CA SER A 130 -1.11 5.19 -12.91
C SER A 130 -2.30 5.78 -13.66
N LYS A 131 -2.07 6.37 -14.85
CA LYS A 131 -3.16 6.87 -15.72
C LYS A 131 -4.18 5.78 -16.04
N GLU A 132 -3.73 4.54 -16.23
CA GLU A 132 -4.60 3.37 -16.46
C GLU A 132 -5.50 3.11 -15.25
N THR A 133 -4.91 3.09 -14.06
CA THR A 133 -5.64 2.89 -12.81
C THR A 133 -6.67 3.99 -12.57
N ILE A 134 -6.31 5.25 -12.82
CA ILE A 134 -7.24 6.39 -12.71
C ILE A 134 -8.39 6.25 -13.72
N ARG A 135 -8.12 5.79 -14.95
CA ARG A 135 -9.17 5.50 -15.93
C ARG A 135 -10.12 4.40 -15.45
N GLN A 136 -9.58 3.31 -14.90
CA GLN A 136 -10.40 2.24 -14.31
C GLN A 136 -11.28 2.77 -13.16
N ILE A 137 -10.70 3.52 -12.23
CA ILE A 137 -11.44 4.16 -11.12
C ILE A 137 -12.60 5.02 -11.66
N ASN A 138 -12.35 5.83 -12.70
CA ASN A 138 -13.39 6.67 -13.27
C ASN A 138 -14.52 5.85 -13.93
N ASN A 139 -14.18 4.80 -14.67
CA ASN A 139 -15.17 3.92 -15.28
C ASN A 139 -16.01 3.16 -14.24
N ASP A 140 -15.38 2.74 -13.15
CA ASP A 140 -16.03 2.09 -12.01
C ASP A 140 -17.02 3.05 -11.34
N LEU A 141 -16.59 4.28 -11.08
CA LEU A 141 -17.42 5.35 -10.51
C LEU A 141 -18.59 5.72 -11.43
N ASP A 142 -18.37 5.79 -12.75
CA ASP A 142 -19.45 6.03 -13.74
C ASP A 142 -20.44 4.86 -13.82
N THR A 143 -20.00 3.65 -13.48
CA THR A 143 -20.87 2.48 -13.46
C THR A 143 -21.81 2.51 -12.27
N ILE A 144 -21.28 2.78 -11.07
CA ILE A 144 -22.08 2.79 -9.82
C ILE A 144 -22.92 4.08 -9.66
N SER A 145 -22.70 5.11 -10.47
CA SER A 145 -23.44 6.38 -10.38
C SER A 145 -24.80 6.38 -11.10
N LYS A 146 -25.25 5.24 -11.64
CA LYS A 146 -26.45 5.14 -12.46
C LYS A 146 -27.68 4.82 -11.62
N GLU A 147 -28.60 5.78 -11.51
CA GLU A 147 -29.87 5.65 -10.76
C GLU A 147 -30.65 4.39 -11.15
N ASN A 148 -31.10 4.31 -12.40
CA ASN A 148 -31.95 3.24 -12.91
C ASN A 148 -31.21 1.93 -13.25
N LYS A 149 -29.95 1.80 -12.82
CA LYS A 149 -29.13 0.61 -13.07
C LYS A 149 -28.22 0.36 -11.86
N PRO A 150 -28.80 -0.05 -10.70
CA PRO A 150 -28.02 -0.37 -9.52
C PRO A 150 -26.98 -1.45 -9.86
N TYR A 151 -25.74 -1.22 -9.46
CA TYR A 151 -24.69 -2.21 -9.57
C TYR A 151 -24.62 -2.99 -8.25
N THR A 152 -24.94 -4.29 -8.28
CA THR A 152 -25.12 -5.10 -7.07
C THR A 152 -23.93 -6.01 -6.76
N ASP A 153 -23.05 -6.25 -7.73
CA ASP A 153 -21.91 -7.16 -7.54
C ASP A 153 -20.80 -6.48 -6.72
N ASP A 154 -20.06 -7.27 -5.94
CA ASP A 154 -19.04 -6.75 -5.01
C ASP A 154 -17.75 -6.28 -5.71
N ASP A 155 -17.47 -6.73 -6.93
CA ASP A 155 -16.16 -6.59 -7.57
C ASP A 155 -15.73 -5.13 -7.80
N ILE A 156 -16.65 -4.24 -8.18
CA ILE A 156 -16.39 -2.81 -8.33
C ILE A 156 -16.17 -2.16 -6.96
N TYR A 157 -17.01 -2.48 -5.98
CA TYR A 157 -16.91 -1.89 -4.64
C TYR A 157 -15.62 -2.35 -3.94
N ASP A 158 -15.24 -3.62 -4.06
CA ASP A 158 -13.97 -4.16 -3.55
C ASP A 158 -12.76 -3.51 -4.21
N ARG A 159 -12.82 -3.31 -5.52
CA ARG A 159 -11.76 -2.63 -6.25
C ARG A 159 -11.61 -1.18 -5.79
N LEU A 160 -12.71 -0.44 -5.62
CA LEU A 160 -12.69 0.93 -5.11
C LEU A 160 -12.26 1.01 -3.64
N ARG A 161 -12.71 0.09 -2.78
CA ARG A 161 -12.23 -0.08 -1.39
C ARG A 161 -10.71 -0.26 -1.35
N ASN A 162 -10.16 -1.12 -2.21
CA ASN A 162 -8.72 -1.32 -2.29
C ASN A 162 -7.98 -0.05 -2.69
N ARG A 163 -8.51 0.77 -3.62
CA ARG A 163 -7.91 2.08 -3.95
C ARG A 163 -7.98 3.07 -2.80
N ILE A 164 -9.02 3.03 -1.98
CA ILE A 164 -9.09 3.84 -0.75
C ILE A 164 -8.02 3.40 0.25
N ILE A 165 -7.79 2.10 0.37
CA ILE A 165 -6.71 1.55 1.22
C ILE A 165 -5.33 1.94 0.68
N ASP A 166 -5.11 1.87 -0.63
CA ASP A 166 -3.89 2.36 -1.29
C ASP A 166 -3.64 3.85 -0.95
N TRP A 167 -4.71 4.66 -1.03
CA TRP A 167 -4.67 6.08 -0.68
C TRP A 167 -4.33 6.30 0.80
N TYR A 168 -4.90 5.51 1.70
CA TYR A 168 -4.58 5.55 3.14
C TYR A 168 -3.12 5.17 3.42
N LEU A 169 -2.59 4.14 2.76
CA LEU A 169 -1.21 3.68 2.94
C LEU A 169 -0.20 4.77 2.55
N LYS A 170 -0.53 5.61 1.56
CA LYS A 170 0.22 6.80 1.19
C LYS A 170 0.03 7.96 2.18
N ASN A 171 -1.16 8.09 2.75
CA ASN A 171 -1.59 9.20 3.61
C ASN A 171 -1.96 8.73 5.03
N LYS A 172 -1.00 8.11 5.73
CA LYS A 172 -1.24 7.53 7.07
C LYS A 172 -1.56 8.56 8.14
N VAL A 173 -1.04 9.78 8.00
CA VAL A 173 -1.37 10.88 8.90
C VAL A 173 -2.81 11.33 8.60
N PRO A 174 -3.71 11.37 9.60
CA PRO A 174 -5.09 11.81 9.40
C PRO A 174 -5.18 13.16 8.70
N VAL A 175 -5.89 13.20 7.56
CA VAL A 175 -6.09 14.44 6.80
C VAL A 175 -7.46 14.97 7.14
N ARG A 176 -7.55 16.23 7.59
CA ARG A 176 -8.83 16.84 7.94
C ARG A 176 -9.78 16.89 6.74
N ASN A 177 -11.00 16.40 6.91
CA ASN A 177 -12.06 16.52 5.93
C ASN A 177 -12.76 17.88 6.04
N THR A 178 -13.16 18.45 4.90
CA THR A 178 -14.03 19.63 4.86
C THR A 178 -15.45 19.17 4.56
N LYS A 179 -16.32 19.19 5.57
CA LYS A 179 -17.71 18.73 5.43
C LYS A 179 -18.46 19.53 4.38
N ASN A 180 -19.16 18.83 3.49
CA ASN A 180 -20.03 19.43 2.50
C ASN A 180 -21.43 19.67 3.09
N LYS A 181 -21.82 20.93 3.25
CA LYS A 181 -23.14 21.32 3.79
C LYS A 181 -24.33 20.91 2.91
N LYS A 182 -24.09 20.60 1.63
CA LYS A 182 -25.12 20.16 0.68
C LYS A 182 -25.30 18.63 0.68
N LEU A 183 -24.40 17.88 1.34
CA LEU A 183 -24.50 16.43 1.42
C LEU A 183 -25.56 16.05 2.46
N ASN A 184 -26.81 16.00 2.01
CA ASN A 184 -27.97 15.61 2.80
C ASN A 184 -28.50 14.27 2.27
N CYS A 185 -28.04 13.21 2.93
CA CYS A 185 -28.52 11.85 2.86
C CYS A 185 -28.31 11.20 4.23
#